data_AF-A0A817VCX9-F1
#
_entry.id   AF-A0A817VCX9-F1
#
_cell.length_a   1.000
_cell.length_b   1.000
_cell.length_c   1.000
_cell.angle_alpha   90.00
_cell.angle_beta   90.00
_cell.angle_gamma   90.00
#
_symmetry.space_group_name_H-M   'P 1'
#
loop_
_entity.id
_entity.type
_entity.pdbx_description
1 polymer ?
#
loop_
_entity_poly.entity_id
_entity_poly.type
_entity_poly.pdbx_seq_one_letter_code
_entity_poly.pdbx_strand_id
1 'polypeptide(L)'
;HNRHGSSLGSSSLLYSSNESLYNESNFEENDAGLSKLPFVLNFNVNITCKEVRGLKSIPTNRIVYCTMEVEGGEKYRTEHAEAGKPVWESLAEFSTNQILPIINVKHFMENPGLLSLHDNKLGKLSLQIDPIFNKTNWWIDMIKCKYTSNEQFKFKLDVRMEKPQNLKMCGWCYARGKNVWKTWKQRYYALVQVSQYCFATCSYRERKSEPTEMMPLEGYTVDYAEPDNAVREGDVVTFATNEENERHSWVQALYRATGQSHKPTPITQINKLNSSQDKKIFQGWLSPIQSYVLEEYCSRYGVRGCLRHLYYLNDLLDRAEQEFMIDPQLLHYSYGFCTSHVSGNRPDNNVSTITMEERDRFIEIKERLKQFLENQVTNFRFSFPFGRPEAALKATLSLLECVLSKDISIPISRDDIRNFIRKCLENAAYSNYTRVSDQAKVEAELCIELLQQDSEHYQEAFKQYNDLLIEHEEIFLSLFAVNMEHVIDQQPIENTLSNGRFHQQLRDTFAPLVIRYVDLMESCIAQSIHKGFEKQNWKSKT
;
A
#
# COMPACT_ATOMS: atom_id res chain seq x y z
N HIS A 1 6.07 27.62 83.12
CA HIS A 1 5.05 27.19 84.11
C HIS A 1 4.18 26.11 83.49
N ASN A 2 4.06 24.98 84.21
CA ASN A 2 3.10 23.85 84.12
C ASN A 2 2.89 23.15 82.76
N ARG A 3 3.34 21.90 82.52
CA ARG A 3 3.11 20.56 83.13
C ARG A 3 1.84 19.81 82.67
N HIS A 4 2.10 18.62 82.10
CA HIS A 4 1.35 17.35 82.08
C HIS A 4 0.15 17.21 81.11
N GLY A 5 -0.04 16.12 80.36
CA GLY A 5 0.74 14.87 80.22
C GLY A 5 -0.11 13.69 79.69
N SER A 6 0.58 12.72 79.05
CA SER A 6 0.27 11.27 78.84
C SER A 6 -0.97 10.89 78.01
N SER A 7 -1.00 9.86 77.15
CA SER A 7 -0.13 8.71 76.79
C SER A 7 -0.79 8.04 75.55
N LEU A 8 -0.15 7.41 74.55
CA LEU A 8 0.75 6.26 74.55
C LEU A 8 1.45 6.18 73.18
N GLY A 9 2.71 5.74 73.17
CA GLY A 9 3.56 5.63 71.98
C GLY A 9 3.61 4.23 71.35
N SER A 10 3.90 4.27 70.04
CA SER A 10 4.87 3.46 69.31
C SER A 10 4.76 1.92 69.33
N SER A 11 4.39 1.35 68.18
CA SER A 11 5.17 0.28 67.55
C SER A 11 4.87 0.21 66.05
N SER A 12 5.87 0.59 65.27
CA SER A 12 6.04 0.35 63.84
C SER A 12 6.11 -1.14 63.53
N LEU A 13 5.54 -1.58 62.39
CA LEU A 13 6.23 -2.25 61.28
C LEU A 13 5.30 -3.10 60.38
N LEU A 14 5.57 -2.99 59.07
CA LEU A 14 5.31 -3.92 57.96
C LEU A 14 4.10 -3.68 57.02
N TYR A 15 4.45 -3.02 55.91
CA TYR A 15 4.37 -3.49 54.52
C TYR A 15 3.07 -3.33 53.69
N SER A 16 3.26 -2.56 52.60
CA SER A 16 2.71 -2.73 51.25
C SER A 16 1.27 -2.25 50.97
N SER A 17 0.97 -1.48 49.92
CA SER A 17 1.74 -0.65 48.98
C SER A 17 0.75 0.37 48.40
N ASN A 18 1.08 1.65 48.49
CA ASN A 18 0.41 2.74 47.77
C ASN A 18 0.82 2.70 46.28
N GLU A 19 -0.12 2.97 45.38
CA GLU A 19 0.03 3.98 44.31
C GLU A 19 -1.27 4.06 43.48
N SER A 20 -2.17 4.94 43.92
CA SER A 20 -3.21 5.56 43.10
C SER A 20 -3.31 7.01 43.53
N LEU A 21 -3.15 7.93 42.57
CA LEU A 21 -3.15 9.41 42.60
C LEU A 21 -1.90 9.84 41.83
N TYR A 22 -2.00 10.34 40.61
CA TYR A 22 -2.37 11.72 40.34
C TYR A 22 -2.82 11.94 38.89
N ASN A 23 -3.67 12.96 38.75
CA ASN A 23 -3.97 13.78 37.55
C ASN A 23 -5.23 13.41 36.74
N GLU A 24 -6.39 13.64 37.36
CA GLU A 24 -7.46 14.38 36.71
C GLU A 24 -7.03 15.83 36.48
N SER A 25 -7.01 16.30 35.23
CA SER A 25 -7.44 17.65 34.79
C SER A 25 -6.81 17.97 33.42
N ASN A 26 -7.60 17.84 32.37
CA ASN A 26 -7.69 18.72 31.18
C ASN A 26 -8.42 17.96 30.07
N PHE A 27 -9.74 17.81 30.24
CA PHE A 27 -10.64 17.63 29.11
C PHE A 27 -10.87 19.03 28.53
N GLU A 28 -10.13 19.36 27.47
CA GLU A 28 -10.56 20.43 26.58
C GLU A 28 -11.81 19.93 25.84
N GLU A 29 -12.91 20.65 26.06
CA GLU A 29 -14.20 20.49 25.43
C GLU A 29 -14.06 20.68 23.91
N ASN A 30 -14.11 19.59 23.15
CA ASN A 30 -14.63 19.59 21.78
C ASN A 30 -15.03 18.22 21.18
N ASP A 31 -14.89 17.10 21.90
CA ASP A 31 -15.35 15.78 21.41
C ASP A 31 -16.76 15.42 21.89
N ALA A 32 -17.75 16.18 21.44
CA ALA A 32 -19.16 15.79 21.57
C ALA A 32 -19.58 14.99 20.33
N GLY A 33 -19.61 13.65 20.39
CA GLY A 33 -20.41 12.89 19.42
C GLY A 33 -20.26 11.37 19.28
N LEU A 34 -19.18 10.71 19.74
CA LEU A 34 -18.93 9.31 19.35
C LEU A 34 -18.80 8.29 20.48
N SER A 35 -18.69 8.72 21.75
CA SER A 35 -18.42 7.82 22.88
C SER A 35 -19.62 7.00 23.39
N LYS A 36 -20.79 7.08 22.74
CA LYS A 36 -22.04 6.46 23.24
C LYS A 36 -22.95 5.78 22.20
N LEU A 37 -22.51 5.57 20.96
CA LEU A 37 -23.29 4.75 20.02
C LEU A 37 -22.94 3.26 20.21
N PRO A 38 -23.92 2.37 20.41
CA PRO A 38 -23.62 0.95 20.58
C PRO A 38 -23.13 0.38 19.25
N PHE A 39 -21.83 0.13 19.13
CA PHE A 39 -21.19 -0.66 18.06
C PHE A 39 -21.57 -2.15 18.16
N VAL A 40 -22.81 -2.45 18.53
CA VAL A 40 -23.28 -3.81 18.77
C VAL A 40 -23.56 -4.42 17.40
N LEU A 41 -22.66 -5.29 16.98
CA LEU A 41 -22.83 -6.14 15.82
C LEU A 41 -23.62 -7.38 16.26
N ASN A 42 -24.79 -7.59 15.66
CA ASN A 42 -25.58 -8.81 15.89
C ASN A 42 -25.30 -9.78 14.75
N PHE A 43 -24.91 -11.00 15.09
CA PHE A 43 -24.62 -12.07 14.16
C PHE A 43 -25.59 -13.23 14.34
N ASN A 44 -26.06 -13.79 13.24
CA ASN A 44 -26.84 -15.03 13.24
C ASN A 44 -25.93 -16.18 12.80
N VAL A 45 -25.84 -17.21 13.63
CA VAL A 45 -25.01 -18.39 13.42
C VAL A 45 -25.93 -19.60 13.24
N ASN A 46 -25.88 -20.19 12.06
CA ASN A 46 -26.67 -21.34 11.69
C ASN A 46 -25.75 -22.57 11.66
N ILE A 47 -26.09 -23.56 12.49
CA ILE A 47 -25.34 -24.81 12.61
C ILE A 47 -26.30 -25.95 12.27
N THR A 48 -25.97 -26.75 11.27
CA THR A 48 -26.71 -27.98 10.96
C THR A 48 -25.81 -29.18 11.20
N CYS A 49 -26.25 -30.12 12.05
CA CYS A 49 -25.58 -31.40 12.21
C CYS A 49 -26.25 -32.42 11.29
N LYS A 50 -25.47 -33.01 10.37
CA LYS A 50 -25.98 -33.92 9.32
C LYS A 50 -25.77 -35.39 9.66
N GLU A 51 -24.53 -35.81 9.81
CA GLU A 51 -24.20 -37.23 9.89
C GLU A 51 -22.95 -37.43 10.76
N VAL A 52 -22.88 -38.57 11.45
CA VAL A 52 -21.66 -39.00 12.15
C VAL A 52 -21.17 -40.32 11.60
N ARG A 53 -19.88 -40.43 11.33
CA ARG A 53 -19.22 -41.67 10.88
C ARG A 53 -18.17 -42.13 11.86
N GLY A 54 -17.97 -43.45 11.96
CA GLY A 54 -16.92 -44.03 12.81
C GLY A 54 -17.37 -44.44 14.20
N LEU A 55 -18.67 -44.70 14.42
CA LEU A 55 -19.22 -45.20 15.69
C LEU A 55 -19.18 -46.75 15.80
N LYS A 56 -18.19 -47.44 15.21
CA LYS A 56 -18.13 -48.93 15.21
C LYS A 56 -17.89 -49.53 16.60
N SER A 57 -17.41 -48.72 17.54
CA SER A 57 -17.16 -49.11 18.94
C SER A 57 -18.41 -49.11 19.82
N ILE A 58 -19.56 -48.64 19.29
CA ILE A 58 -20.82 -48.48 20.02
C ILE A 58 -21.84 -49.49 19.49
N PRO A 59 -22.63 -50.16 20.35
CA PRO A 59 -23.69 -51.04 19.90
C PRO A 59 -24.74 -50.27 19.08
N THR A 60 -25.15 -50.83 17.93
CA THR A 60 -26.07 -50.18 16.97
C THR A 60 -27.41 -49.75 17.55
N ASN A 61 -27.86 -50.39 18.64
CA ASN A 61 -29.15 -50.13 19.30
C ASN A 61 -29.08 -49.03 20.37
N ARG A 62 -27.94 -48.36 20.55
CA ARG A 62 -27.85 -47.24 21.51
C ARG A 62 -28.31 -45.94 20.89
N ILE A 63 -28.97 -45.12 21.71
CA ILE A 63 -29.44 -43.80 21.33
C ILE A 63 -28.34 -42.77 21.54
N VAL A 64 -28.12 -41.95 20.52
CA VAL A 64 -27.13 -40.88 20.49
C VAL A 64 -27.80 -39.56 20.13
N TYR A 65 -27.29 -38.46 20.69
CA TYR A 65 -27.75 -37.11 20.39
C TYR A 65 -26.59 -36.11 20.49
N CYS A 66 -26.78 -34.92 19.93
CA CYS A 66 -25.77 -33.87 19.92
C CYS A 66 -26.32 -32.62 20.61
N THR A 67 -25.45 -31.90 21.31
CA THR A 67 -25.76 -30.56 21.81
C THR A 67 -24.84 -29.55 21.17
N MET A 68 -25.39 -28.45 20.72
CA MET A 68 -24.68 -27.33 20.12
C MET A 68 -24.87 -26.11 21.01
N GLU A 69 -23.78 -25.39 21.25
CA GLU A 69 -23.74 -24.24 22.15
C GLU A 69 -22.80 -23.20 21.53
N VAL A 70 -23.29 -21.98 21.33
CA VAL A 70 -22.46 -20.81 21.01
C VAL A 70 -22.15 -20.11 22.32
N GLU A 71 -20.89 -19.71 22.53
CA GLU A 71 -20.44 -19.08 23.78
C GLU A 71 -21.32 -17.87 24.16
N GLY A 72 -22.00 -17.97 25.33
CA GLY A 72 -22.94 -16.96 25.84
C GLY A 72 -24.41 -17.11 25.41
N GLY A 73 -24.72 -18.10 24.55
CA GLY A 73 -26.08 -18.38 24.06
C GLY A 73 -26.75 -19.62 24.67
N GLU A 74 -27.98 -19.90 24.22
CA GLU A 74 -28.74 -21.08 24.64
C GLU A 74 -28.13 -22.37 24.08
N LYS A 75 -28.41 -23.51 24.73
CA LYS A 75 -27.96 -24.83 24.27
C LYS A 75 -29.05 -25.46 23.43
N TYR A 76 -28.73 -25.77 22.17
CA TYR A 76 -29.61 -26.54 21.30
C TYR A 76 -29.30 -28.04 21.42
N ARG A 77 -30.33 -28.88 21.50
CA ARG A 77 -30.21 -30.35 21.51
C ARG A 77 -30.87 -30.91 20.26
N THR A 78 -30.16 -31.79 19.54
CA THR A 78 -30.72 -32.51 18.38
C THR A 78 -31.69 -33.60 18.82
N GLU A 79 -32.45 -34.12 17.86
CA GLU A 79 -33.26 -35.32 18.04
C GLU A 79 -32.39 -36.54 18.39
N HIS A 80 -33.05 -37.56 18.95
CA HIS A 80 -32.44 -38.84 19.28
C HIS A 80 -32.30 -39.68 18.01
N ALA A 81 -31.12 -40.23 17.76
CA ALA A 81 -30.87 -41.12 16.63
C ALA A 81 -30.20 -42.42 17.09
N GLU A 82 -30.40 -43.50 16.33
CA GLU A 82 -29.74 -44.77 16.59
C GLU A 82 -28.27 -44.72 16.15
N ALA A 83 -27.36 -45.27 16.97
CA ALA A 83 -25.94 -45.32 16.67
C ALA A 83 -25.60 -46.09 15.38
N GLY A 84 -26.49 -46.96 14.89
CA GLY A 84 -26.35 -47.66 13.62
C GLY A 84 -26.55 -46.79 12.37
N LYS A 85 -27.34 -45.71 12.46
CA LYS A 85 -27.55 -44.70 11.41
C LYS A 85 -27.71 -43.31 12.03
N PRO A 86 -26.61 -42.72 12.53
CA PRO A 86 -26.64 -41.42 13.22
C PRO A 86 -26.73 -40.27 12.20
N VAL A 87 -27.92 -40.11 11.61
CA VAL A 87 -28.26 -39.01 10.71
C VAL A 87 -29.21 -38.08 11.45
N TRP A 88 -28.86 -36.79 11.45
CA TRP A 88 -29.68 -35.70 11.95
C TRP A 88 -29.85 -34.69 10.82
N GLU A 89 -30.95 -33.96 10.77
CA GLU A 89 -31.07 -32.78 9.88
C GLU A 89 -31.49 -31.55 10.68
N SER A 90 -31.15 -31.54 11.97
CA SER A 90 -31.54 -30.47 12.88
C SER A 90 -30.71 -29.21 12.62
N LEU A 91 -31.40 -28.14 12.25
CA LEU A 91 -30.88 -26.78 12.16
C LEU A 91 -30.96 -26.11 13.54
N ALA A 92 -29.84 -25.58 14.00
CA ALA A 92 -29.76 -24.76 15.20
C ALA A 92 -29.38 -23.33 14.80
N GLU A 93 -30.21 -22.36 15.19
CA GLU A 93 -29.99 -20.94 14.93
C GLU A 93 -29.63 -20.24 16.25
N PHE A 94 -28.55 -19.47 16.24
CA PHE A 94 -28.08 -18.74 17.41
C PHE A 94 -27.80 -17.29 17.07
N SER A 95 -28.24 -16.36 17.91
CA SER A 95 -27.85 -14.95 17.84
C SER A 95 -26.68 -14.68 18.79
N THR A 96 -25.61 -14.06 18.30
CA THR A 96 -24.46 -13.64 19.13
C THR A 96 -24.00 -12.23 18.80
N ASN A 97 -23.49 -11.52 19.80
CA ASN A 97 -22.93 -10.17 19.63
C ASN A 97 -21.39 -10.21 19.53
N GLN A 98 -20.81 -11.40 19.56
CA GLN A 98 -19.37 -11.60 19.46
C GLN A 98 -18.99 -11.79 17.99
N ILE A 99 -17.97 -11.05 17.53
CA ILE A 99 -17.47 -11.16 16.16
C ILE A 99 -16.66 -12.44 15.91
N LEU A 100 -16.06 -12.99 16.97
CA LEU A 100 -15.31 -14.24 16.97
C LEU A 100 -15.87 -15.22 18.01
N PRO A 101 -17.09 -15.78 17.79
CA PRO A 101 -17.71 -16.69 18.73
C PRO A 101 -17.03 -18.07 18.70
N ILE A 102 -17.04 -18.75 19.86
CA ILE A 102 -16.62 -20.15 19.95
C ILE A 102 -17.86 -21.05 19.98
N ILE A 103 -17.92 -21.96 19.02
CA ILE A 103 -18.95 -22.99 18.94
C ILE A 103 -18.46 -24.25 19.62
N ASN A 104 -19.28 -24.77 20.52
CA ASN A 104 -19.08 -26.02 21.22
C ASN A 104 -20.12 -27.04 20.78
N VAL A 105 -19.69 -28.07 20.05
CA VAL A 105 -20.52 -29.23 19.73
C VAL A 105 -20.09 -30.39 20.63
N LYS A 106 -21.03 -30.95 21.39
CA LYS A 106 -20.79 -32.09 22.28
C LYS A 106 -21.68 -33.25 21.84
N HIS A 107 -21.10 -34.42 21.73
CA HIS A 107 -21.83 -35.64 21.38
C HIS A 107 -22.06 -36.49 22.62
N PHE A 108 -23.30 -36.95 22.80
CA PHE A 108 -23.72 -37.73 23.96
C PHE A 108 -24.37 -39.04 23.52
N MET A 109 -24.20 -40.04 24.37
CA MET A 109 -24.91 -41.30 24.33
C MET A 109 -25.79 -41.39 25.57
N GLU A 110 -27.05 -41.71 25.34
CA GLU A 110 -28.03 -41.89 26.41
C GLU A 110 -27.68 -43.12 27.26
N ASN A 111 -27.65 -42.96 28.58
CA ASN A 111 -27.46 -44.06 29.51
C ASN A 111 -28.83 -44.68 29.85
N PRO A 112 -29.03 -46.01 29.64
CA PRO A 112 -30.32 -46.66 29.94
C PRO A 112 -30.56 -46.89 31.45
N GLY A 113 -29.71 -46.37 32.33
CA GLY A 113 -29.80 -46.57 33.77
C GLY A 113 -30.74 -45.56 34.43
N LEU A 114 -31.77 -46.05 35.13
CA LEU A 114 -32.77 -45.25 35.86
C LEU A 114 -32.18 -44.25 36.90
N LEU A 115 -30.88 -44.38 37.22
CA LEU A 115 -30.17 -43.59 38.23
C LEU A 115 -28.99 -42.77 37.68
N SER A 116 -28.72 -42.78 36.37
CA SER A 116 -27.62 -41.99 35.80
C SER A 116 -28.07 -40.55 35.53
N LEU A 117 -27.59 -39.60 36.36
CA LEU A 117 -27.88 -38.17 36.24
C LEU A 117 -27.24 -37.51 34.99
N HIS A 118 -26.26 -38.18 34.36
CA HIS A 118 -25.49 -37.62 33.24
C HIS A 118 -25.27 -38.65 32.14
N ASP A 119 -25.54 -38.23 30.91
CA ASP A 119 -25.28 -39.00 29.69
C ASP A 119 -23.79 -39.08 29.36
N ASN A 120 -23.38 -40.18 28.71
CA ASN A 120 -21.98 -40.42 28.40
C ASN A 120 -21.52 -39.51 27.27
N LYS A 121 -20.63 -38.57 27.58
CA LYS A 121 -20.03 -37.68 26.58
C LYS A 121 -18.97 -38.42 25.75
N LEU A 122 -19.22 -38.55 24.46
CA LEU A 122 -18.35 -39.24 23.51
C LEU A 122 -17.26 -38.33 22.95
N GLY A 123 -17.60 -37.06 22.66
CA GLY A 123 -16.67 -36.11 22.09
C GLY A 123 -17.05 -34.66 22.31
N LYS A 124 -16.06 -33.77 22.16
CA LYS A 124 -16.23 -32.32 22.14
C LYS A 124 -15.51 -31.75 20.92
N LEU A 125 -16.17 -30.85 20.21
CA LEU A 125 -15.57 -29.94 19.27
C LEU A 125 -15.72 -28.53 19.82
N SER A 126 -14.62 -27.80 19.86
CA SER A 126 -14.58 -26.37 20.16
C SER A 126 -13.94 -25.69 18.96
N LEU A 127 -14.70 -24.86 18.24
CA LEU A 127 -14.27 -24.20 17.02
C LEU A 127 -14.52 -22.70 17.14
N GLN A 128 -13.50 -21.89 16.86
CA GLN A 128 -13.63 -20.45 16.72
C GLN A 128 -13.99 -20.12 15.28
N ILE A 129 -14.99 -19.27 15.10
CA ILE A 129 -15.58 -18.94 13.80
C ILE A 129 -15.49 -17.44 13.57
N ASP A 130 -15.38 -17.06 12.30
CA ASP A 130 -15.41 -15.69 11.82
C ASP A 130 -16.62 -15.44 10.89
N PRO A 131 -17.04 -14.19 10.65
CA PRO A 131 -18.19 -13.89 9.79
C PRO A 131 -18.01 -14.27 8.30
N ILE A 132 -16.78 -14.62 7.90
CA ILE A 132 -16.46 -15.13 6.55
C ILE A 132 -16.55 -16.66 6.52
N PHE A 133 -16.67 -17.32 7.67
CA PHE A 133 -16.79 -18.76 7.78
C PHE A 133 -18.11 -19.26 7.19
N ASN A 134 -18.00 -19.89 6.02
CA ASN A 134 -19.13 -20.57 5.39
C ASN A 134 -18.66 -21.94 4.90
N LYS A 135 -18.93 -22.98 5.68
CA LYS A 135 -18.57 -24.36 5.37
C LYS A 135 -19.82 -25.22 5.31
N THR A 136 -20.04 -25.86 4.17
CA THR A 136 -21.14 -26.80 3.92
C THR A 136 -20.59 -28.20 3.69
N ASN A 137 -21.27 -29.22 4.21
CA ASN A 137 -20.91 -30.64 4.16
C ASN A 137 -19.50 -30.90 4.70
N TRP A 138 -19.10 -30.20 5.76
CA TRP A 138 -17.73 -30.26 6.26
C TRP A 138 -17.53 -31.42 7.25
N TRP A 139 -16.59 -32.31 6.94
CA TRP A 139 -16.20 -33.41 7.81
C TRP A 139 -15.13 -32.98 8.82
N ILE A 140 -15.41 -33.14 10.11
CA ILE A 140 -14.53 -32.73 11.22
C ILE A 140 -14.28 -33.91 12.15
N ASP A 141 -13.01 -34.12 12.51
CA ASP A 141 -12.62 -35.06 13.56
C ASP A 141 -12.91 -34.47 14.96
N MET A 142 -13.64 -35.20 15.79
CA MET A 142 -13.99 -34.74 17.14
C MET A 142 -12.89 -35.12 18.15
N ILE A 143 -12.65 -34.25 19.14
CA ILE A 143 -11.74 -34.55 20.26
C ILE A 143 -12.47 -35.49 21.23
N LYS A 144 -11.95 -36.71 21.38
CA LYS A 144 -12.52 -37.76 22.24
C LYS A 144 -12.42 -37.41 23.72
N CYS A 145 -13.40 -37.82 24.51
CA CYS A 145 -13.26 -37.90 25.97
C CYS A 145 -12.77 -39.30 26.39
N LYS A 146 -12.06 -39.37 27.53
CA LYS A 146 -11.09 -40.39 28.02
C LYS A 146 -11.47 -41.91 27.96
N TYR A 147 -12.62 -42.30 27.40
CA TYR A 147 -13.16 -43.68 27.46
C TYR A 147 -13.49 -44.35 26.11
N THR A 148 -13.01 -43.85 24.97
CA THR A 148 -13.30 -44.44 23.64
C THR A 148 -12.05 -44.91 22.89
N SER A 149 -12.08 -46.16 22.41
CA SER A 149 -11.04 -46.86 21.65
C SER A 149 -10.56 -46.07 20.41
N ASN A 150 -9.35 -46.34 19.93
CA ASN A 150 -8.53 -45.58 18.95
C ASN A 150 -9.13 -45.22 17.57
N GLU A 151 -10.40 -45.49 17.25
CA GLU A 151 -10.99 -45.14 15.95
C GLU A 151 -11.53 -43.69 15.90
N GLN A 152 -11.03 -42.86 14.99
CA GLN A 152 -11.51 -41.47 14.82
C GLN A 152 -12.96 -41.48 14.30
N PHE A 153 -13.86 -40.75 14.97
CA PHE A 153 -15.20 -40.50 14.45
C PHE A 153 -15.32 -39.09 13.89
N LYS A 154 -15.93 -38.99 12.71
CA LYS A 154 -16.05 -37.77 11.92
C LYS A 154 -17.49 -37.26 11.95
N PHE A 155 -17.65 -35.96 12.14
CA PHE A 155 -18.92 -35.27 12.10
C PHE A 155 -19.06 -34.50 10.80
N LYS A 156 -20.22 -34.60 10.15
CA LYS A 156 -20.60 -33.77 9.03
C LYS A 156 -21.44 -32.62 9.54
N LEU A 157 -20.86 -31.42 9.54
CA LEU A 157 -21.51 -30.19 9.98
C LEU A 157 -21.59 -29.18 8.83
N ASP A 158 -22.69 -28.43 8.83
CA ASP A 158 -22.79 -27.18 8.07
C ASP A 158 -22.77 -26.04 9.08
N VAL A 159 -21.85 -25.09 8.90
CA VAL A 159 -21.72 -23.92 9.77
C VAL A 159 -21.67 -22.69 8.90
N ARG A 160 -22.62 -21.78 9.13
CA ARG A 160 -22.74 -20.52 8.41
C ARG A 160 -22.98 -19.40 9.40
N MET A 161 -22.13 -18.38 9.35
CA MET A 161 -22.33 -17.12 10.07
C MET A 161 -22.79 -16.06 9.09
N GLU A 162 -23.91 -15.41 9.37
CA GLU A 162 -24.43 -14.33 8.55
C GLU A 162 -23.73 -13.01 8.90
N LYS A 163 -23.20 -12.36 7.86
CA LYS A 163 -22.54 -11.05 7.98
C LYS A 163 -23.59 -9.93 8.07
N PRO A 164 -23.59 -9.11 9.13
CA PRO A 164 -24.56 -8.03 9.28
C PRO A 164 -24.25 -6.86 8.33
N GLN A 165 -25.28 -6.11 7.95
CA GLN A 165 -25.18 -5.08 6.90
C GLN A 165 -24.24 -3.90 7.24
N ASN A 166 -24.10 -3.62 8.53
CA ASN A 166 -23.21 -2.60 9.08
C ASN A 166 -21.73 -3.04 9.09
N LEU A 167 -21.43 -4.34 8.98
CA LEU A 167 -20.06 -4.82 8.84
C LEU A 167 -19.68 -4.82 7.36
N LYS A 168 -18.81 -3.89 6.93
CA LYS A 168 -18.35 -3.85 5.53
C LYS A 168 -17.25 -4.86 5.26
N MET A 169 -16.31 -5.01 6.18
CA MET A 169 -15.24 -5.99 6.05
C MET A 169 -14.67 -6.40 7.39
N CYS A 170 -14.08 -7.59 7.46
CA CYS A 170 -13.45 -8.12 8.67
C CYS A 170 -12.32 -9.05 8.27
N GLY A 171 -11.30 -9.18 9.12
CA GLY A 171 -10.18 -10.07 8.85
C GLY A 171 -8.99 -9.80 9.76
N TRP A 172 -8.00 -10.69 9.67
CA TRP A 172 -6.74 -10.53 10.38
C TRP A 172 -5.81 -9.62 9.59
N CYS A 173 -5.37 -8.54 10.20
CA CYS A 173 -4.40 -7.64 9.60
C CYS A 173 -3.34 -7.23 10.62
N TYR A 174 -2.24 -6.69 10.12
CA TYR A 174 -1.29 -5.94 10.92
C TYR A 174 -1.62 -4.46 10.74
N ALA A 175 -1.63 -3.71 11.83
CA ALA A 175 -1.69 -2.26 11.73
C ALA A 175 -0.80 -1.60 12.77
N ARG A 176 -0.30 -0.41 12.42
CA ARG A 176 0.42 0.47 13.32
C ARG A 176 0.08 1.92 13.04
N GLY A 177 -0.31 2.64 14.08
CA GLY A 177 -0.54 4.08 14.05
C GLY A 177 0.14 4.81 15.21
N LYS A 178 0.13 6.14 15.16
CA LYS A 178 0.69 7.02 16.18
C LYS A 178 -0.21 7.10 17.43
N ASN A 179 -1.51 7.31 17.21
CA ASN A 179 -2.51 7.47 18.26
C ASN A 179 -3.23 6.16 18.60
N VAL A 180 -3.54 5.34 17.58
CA VAL A 180 -4.21 4.04 17.70
C VAL A 180 -3.27 2.94 17.21
N TRP A 181 -3.30 1.74 17.83
CA TRP A 181 -2.45 0.60 17.48
C TRP A 181 -0.95 0.90 17.49
N LYS A 182 -0.42 1.44 18.60
CA LYS A 182 1.00 1.83 18.75
C LYS A 182 2.02 0.69 18.51
N THR A 183 1.57 -0.57 18.59
CA THR A 183 2.42 -1.75 18.39
C THR A 183 2.02 -2.50 17.12
N TRP A 184 3.02 -2.81 16.30
CA TRP A 184 2.87 -3.65 15.11
C TRP A 184 2.56 -5.08 15.55
N LYS A 185 1.29 -5.46 15.53
CA LYS A 185 0.80 -6.77 15.94
C LYS A 185 -0.39 -7.16 15.07
N GLN A 186 -0.50 -8.46 14.80
CA GLN A 186 -1.68 -9.03 14.15
C GLN A 186 -2.88 -8.88 15.10
N ARG A 187 -3.95 -8.28 14.62
CA ARG A 187 -5.22 -8.15 15.34
C ARG A 187 -6.36 -8.46 14.39
N TYR A 188 -7.53 -8.78 14.95
CA TYR A 188 -8.73 -8.92 14.16
C TYR A 188 -9.37 -7.55 13.98
N TYR A 189 -9.41 -7.07 12.74
CA TYR A 189 -9.97 -5.77 12.38
C TYR A 189 -11.33 -5.95 11.72
N ALA A 190 -12.23 -5.01 11.97
CA ALA A 190 -13.53 -4.93 11.36
C ALA A 190 -13.84 -3.49 10.99
N LEU A 191 -14.23 -3.29 9.73
CA LEU A 191 -14.70 -2.04 9.18
C LEU A 191 -16.21 -1.94 9.37
N VAL A 192 -16.63 -1.08 10.28
CA VAL A 192 -18.04 -0.91 10.68
C VAL A 192 -18.58 0.41 10.15
N GLN A 193 -19.76 0.35 9.55
CA GLN A 193 -20.53 1.51 9.15
C GLN A 193 -21.41 1.96 10.32
N VAL A 194 -21.16 3.16 10.83
CA VAL A 194 -21.92 3.77 11.94
C VAL A 194 -23.07 4.62 11.40
N SER A 195 -22.87 5.33 10.29
CA SER A 195 -23.89 6.11 9.60
C SER A 195 -23.72 6.04 8.08
N GLN A 196 -24.53 6.76 7.30
CA GLN A 196 -24.41 6.77 5.84
C GLN A 196 -23.02 7.22 5.36
N TYR A 197 -22.35 8.09 6.12
CA TYR A 197 -21.04 8.67 5.77
C TYR A 197 -19.97 8.49 6.86
N CYS A 198 -20.30 7.86 7.99
CA CYS A 198 -19.36 7.62 9.08
C CYS A 198 -19.00 6.14 9.15
N PHE A 199 -17.71 5.86 8.97
CA PHE A 199 -17.12 4.53 9.07
C PHE A 199 -16.01 4.54 10.12
N ALA A 200 -15.87 3.44 10.83
CA ALA A 200 -14.80 3.25 11.80
C ALA A 200 -14.14 1.89 11.61
N THR A 201 -12.82 1.86 11.72
CA THR A 201 -12.05 0.63 11.80
C THR A 201 -11.89 0.28 13.27
N CYS A 202 -12.44 -0.87 13.65
CA CYS A 202 -12.46 -1.37 15.01
C CYS A 202 -11.59 -2.62 15.13
N SER A 203 -10.81 -2.70 16.21
CA SER A 203 -10.04 -3.89 16.54
C SER A 203 -10.72 -4.69 17.64
N TYR A 204 -10.82 -6.00 17.45
CA TYR A 204 -11.49 -6.90 18.38
C TYR A 204 -10.49 -7.91 18.96
N ARG A 205 -10.74 -8.30 20.22
CA ARG A 205 -10.07 -9.42 20.88
C ARG A 205 -11.01 -10.60 20.95
N GLU A 206 -10.43 -11.79 21.07
CA GLU A 206 -11.20 -13.02 21.29
C GLU A 206 -12.11 -12.87 22.52
N ARG A 207 -13.33 -13.43 22.42
CA ARG A 207 -14.33 -13.50 23.50
C ARG A 207 -14.85 -12.15 24.02
N LYS A 208 -14.59 -11.05 23.32
CA LYS A 208 -15.14 -9.73 23.65
C LYS A 208 -16.12 -9.26 22.58
N SER A 209 -17.25 -8.71 23.02
CA SER A 209 -18.25 -8.07 22.16
C SER A 209 -17.90 -6.63 21.81
N GLU A 210 -17.15 -5.94 22.67
CA GLU A 210 -16.77 -4.54 22.48
C GLU A 210 -15.40 -4.40 21.79
N PRO A 211 -15.23 -3.38 20.92
CA PRO A 211 -13.95 -3.09 20.29
C PRO A 211 -12.92 -2.65 21.34
N THR A 212 -11.68 -3.12 21.21
CA THR A 212 -10.58 -2.75 22.13
C THR A 212 -10.01 -1.39 21.80
N GLU A 213 -9.80 -1.12 20.52
CA GLU A 213 -9.33 0.17 19.99
C GLU A 213 -10.13 0.45 18.71
N MET A 214 -10.49 1.71 18.50
CA MET A 214 -11.28 2.17 17.35
C MET A 214 -10.66 3.41 16.73
N MET A 215 -10.79 3.54 15.41
CA MET A 215 -10.33 4.70 14.65
C MET A 215 -11.43 5.11 13.66
N PRO A 216 -12.02 6.32 13.78
CA PRO A 216 -12.89 6.84 12.74
C PRO A 216 -12.10 7.08 11.46
N LEU A 217 -12.72 6.87 10.30
CA LEU A 217 -12.09 7.04 8.98
C LEU A 217 -12.39 8.41 8.34
N GLU A 218 -13.09 9.29 9.04
CA GLU A 218 -13.39 10.62 8.57
C GLU A 218 -12.11 11.44 8.40
N GLY A 219 -11.88 11.97 7.19
CA GLY A 219 -10.68 12.73 6.84
C GLY A 219 -9.43 11.89 6.53
N TYR A 220 -9.49 10.55 6.61
CA TYR A 220 -8.38 9.68 6.23
C TYR A 220 -8.40 9.35 4.73
N THR A 221 -7.22 9.11 4.15
CA THR A 221 -7.06 8.60 2.78
C THR A 221 -6.29 7.28 2.80
N VAL A 222 -6.64 6.37 1.90
CA VAL A 222 -6.00 5.06 1.75
C VAL A 222 -5.40 4.92 0.36
N ASP A 223 -4.16 4.43 0.33
CA ASP A 223 -3.42 4.14 -0.89
C ASP A 223 -2.53 2.90 -0.70
N TYR A 224 -2.04 2.34 -1.81
CA TYR A 224 -1.05 1.27 -1.79
C TYR A 224 0.31 1.83 -1.36
N ALA A 225 0.80 1.40 -0.21
CA ALA A 225 2.13 1.77 0.29
C ALA A 225 3.07 0.57 0.26
N GLU A 226 4.33 0.83 -0.13
CA GLU A 226 5.43 -0.10 0.00
C GLU A 226 5.92 -0.18 1.46
N PRO A 227 6.49 -1.33 1.89
CA PRO A 227 6.80 -1.64 3.28
C PRO A 227 7.70 -0.61 4.01
N ASP A 228 8.51 0.17 3.28
CA ASP A 228 9.52 1.07 3.87
C ASP A 228 9.15 2.57 3.86
N ASN A 229 8.02 2.97 3.27
CA ASN A 229 7.64 4.38 3.14
C ASN A 229 6.77 4.91 4.31
N ALA A 230 7.09 4.51 5.54
CA ALA A 230 6.32 4.88 6.73
C ALA A 230 6.92 6.07 7.50
N VAL A 231 7.25 7.19 6.84
CA VAL A 231 7.37 8.49 7.52
C VAL A 231 6.97 9.63 6.58
N ARG A 232 5.79 10.22 6.81
CA ARG A 232 5.46 11.61 6.47
C ARG A 232 4.91 12.28 7.72
N GLU A 233 5.11 13.58 7.87
CA GLU A 233 4.54 14.34 8.97
C GLU A 233 3.01 14.36 8.86
N GLY A 234 2.34 13.64 9.77
CA GLY A 234 0.88 13.47 9.83
C GLY A 234 0.48 12.25 10.67
N ASP A 235 -0.82 12.10 10.98
CA ASP A 235 -1.36 10.89 11.63
C ASP A 235 -1.46 9.75 10.58
N VAL A 236 -0.34 9.04 10.37
CA VAL A 236 -0.28 7.91 9.42
C VAL A 236 -0.56 6.60 10.16
N VAL A 237 -1.45 5.79 9.59
CA VAL A 237 -1.72 4.41 10.04
C VAL A 237 -1.43 3.45 8.90
N THR A 238 -0.45 2.58 9.11
CA THR A 238 -0.04 1.57 8.12
C THR A 238 -0.79 0.27 8.39
N PHE A 239 -1.40 -0.31 7.36
CA PHE A 239 -2.01 -1.64 7.39
C PHE A 239 -1.24 -2.61 6.49
N ALA A 240 -1.12 -3.87 6.91
CA ALA A 240 -0.59 -4.95 6.09
C ALA A 240 -1.43 -6.22 6.24
N THR A 241 -1.55 -6.96 5.13
CA THR A 241 -2.25 -8.25 5.03
C THR A 241 -1.26 -9.32 4.55
N ASN A 242 -1.58 -10.58 4.79
CA ASN A 242 -0.73 -11.69 4.35
C ASN A 242 -0.91 -11.98 2.85
N GLU A 243 -2.09 -11.73 2.32
CA GLU A 243 -2.41 -11.94 0.91
C GLU A 243 -2.67 -10.62 0.18
N GLU A 244 -2.24 -10.57 -1.09
CA GLU A 244 -2.43 -9.42 -1.97
C GLU A 244 -3.89 -9.24 -2.39
N ASN A 245 -4.64 -10.34 -2.53
CA ASN A 245 -6.08 -10.30 -2.82
C ASN A 245 -6.87 -9.69 -1.66
N GLU A 246 -6.51 -10.03 -0.42
CA GLU A 246 -7.06 -9.40 0.77
C GLU A 246 -6.68 -7.92 0.83
N ARG A 247 -5.42 -7.57 0.50
CA ARG A 247 -4.96 -6.18 0.43
C ARG A 247 -5.83 -5.36 -0.50
N HIS A 248 -6.09 -5.87 -1.71
CA HIS A 248 -6.95 -5.19 -2.68
C HIS A 248 -8.37 -5.02 -2.15
N SER A 249 -8.94 -6.06 -1.52
CA SER A 249 -10.26 -5.99 -0.91
C SER A 249 -10.33 -4.95 0.23
N TRP A 250 -9.29 -4.87 1.08
CA TRP A 250 -9.16 -3.86 2.14
C TRP A 250 -9.06 -2.45 1.59
N VAL A 251 -8.22 -2.23 0.59
CA VAL A 251 -8.07 -0.91 -0.03
C VAL A 251 -9.37 -0.44 -0.67
N GLN A 252 -10.09 -1.30 -1.39
CA GLN A 252 -11.38 -0.93 -1.99
C GLN A 252 -12.47 -0.65 -0.93
N ALA A 253 -12.51 -1.44 0.14
CA ALA A 253 -13.46 -1.23 1.23
C ALA A 253 -13.19 0.08 1.99
N LEU A 254 -11.92 0.37 2.28
CA LEU A 254 -11.51 1.60 2.94
C LEU A 254 -11.70 2.82 2.03
N TYR A 255 -11.37 2.73 0.74
CA TYR A 255 -11.62 3.78 -0.25
C TYR A 255 -13.09 4.23 -0.28
N ARG A 256 -14.02 3.26 -0.29
CA ARG A 256 -15.47 3.55 -0.24
C ARG A 256 -15.89 4.17 1.09
N ALA A 257 -15.21 3.80 2.18
CA ALA A 257 -15.50 4.29 3.52
C ALA A 257 -14.94 5.69 3.78
N THR A 258 -13.78 6.03 3.21
CA THR A 258 -13.17 7.36 3.33
C THR A 258 -13.81 8.38 2.41
N GLY A 259 -14.37 7.95 1.27
CA GLY A 259 -14.96 8.86 0.28
C GLY A 259 -13.94 9.78 -0.39
N GLN A 260 -12.66 9.43 -0.36
CA GLN A 260 -11.60 10.21 -0.96
C GLN A 260 -11.80 10.39 -2.48
N SER A 261 -11.39 11.54 -3.02
CA SER A 261 -11.57 11.87 -4.43
C SER A 261 -10.69 11.01 -5.36
N HIS A 262 -9.49 10.65 -4.91
CA HIS A 262 -8.53 9.87 -5.71
C HIS A 262 -8.72 8.36 -5.51
N LYS A 263 -8.96 7.61 -6.60
CA LYS A 263 -9.14 6.16 -6.53
C LYS A 263 -7.78 5.45 -6.44
N PRO A 264 -7.53 4.59 -5.43
CA PRO A 264 -6.27 3.87 -5.33
C PRO A 264 -6.17 2.79 -6.42
N THR A 265 -5.04 2.76 -7.12
CA THR A 265 -4.74 1.83 -8.21
C THR A 265 -3.70 0.80 -7.76
N PRO A 266 -3.90 -0.50 -8.06
CA PRO A 266 -2.93 -1.53 -7.70
C PRO A 266 -1.59 -1.28 -8.40
N ILE A 267 -0.49 -1.63 -7.73
CA ILE A 267 0.87 -1.51 -8.25
C ILE A 267 1.05 -2.51 -9.42
N THR A 268 0.99 -2.05 -10.67
CA THR A 268 1.13 -2.89 -11.89
C THR A 268 2.57 -3.41 -12.05
N GLN A 269 2.79 -4.43 -12.90
CA GLN A 269 4.14 -5.00 -13.15
C GLN A 269 5.15 -3.95 -13.67
N ILE A 270 4.70 -2.88 -14.33
CA ILE A 270 5.53 -1.73 -14.73
C ILE A 270 6.15 -1.03 -13.51
N ASN A 271 5.45 -0.99 -12.37
CA ASN A 271 6.00 -0.40 -11.16
C ASN A 271 7.08 -1.30 -10.55
N LYS A 272 7.02 -2.63 -10.72
CA LYS A 272 8.12 -3.54 -10.35
C LYS A 272 9.35 -3.34 -11.23
N LEU A 273 9.17 -3.01 -12.51
CA LEU A 273 10.27 -2.65 -13.41
C LEU A 273 10.97 -1.36 -12.97
N ASN A 274 10.21 -0.38 -12.45
CA ASN A 274 10.75 0.87 -11.92
C ASN A 274 11.23 0.77 -10.45
N SER A 275 10.73 -0.18 -9.66
CA SER A 275 11.03 -0.31 -8.22
C SER A 275 12.16 -1.30 -7.89
N SER A 276 12.75 -1.98 -8.88
CA SER A 276 13.74 -3.04 -8.65
C SER A 276 15.13 -2.54 -8.20
N GLN A 277 15.30 -1.25 -7.89
CA GLN A 277 16.52 -0.75 -7.26
C GLN A 277 16.15 0.15 -6.07
N ASP A 278 16.13 -0.45 -4.88
CA ASP A 278 16.18 0.25 -3.58
C ASP A 278 17.49 1.04 -3.47
N LYS A 279 17.57 2.20 -4.13
CA LYS A 279 18.66 3.15 -3.95
C LYS A 279 18.45 3.81 -2.60
N LYS A 280 19.40 3.63 -1.67
CA LYS A 280 19.42 4.29 -0.37
C LYS A 280 19.26 5.80 -0.56
N ILE A 281 18.12 6.35 -0.17
CA ILE A 281 17.83 7.79 -0.26
C ILE A 281 18.67 8.49 0.80
N PHE A 282 19.82 9.02 0.39
CA PHE A 282 20.57 9.99 1.20
C PHE A 282 20.21 11.38 0.69
N GLN A 283 19.34 12.07 1.42
CA GLN A 283 18.97 13.46 1.09
C GLN A 283 20.19 14.41 1.07
N GLY A 284 21.34 14.02 1.64
CA GLY A 284 22.61 14.74 1.54
C GLY A 284 22.70 16.02 2.38
N TRP A 285 21.56 16.57 2.80
CA TRP A 285 21.47 17.74 3.66
C TRP A 285 22.13 17.51 5.02
N LEU A 286 22.97 18.45 5.42
CA LEU A 286 23.53 18.52 6.76
C LEU A 286 22.46 18.99 7.74
N SER A 287 22.40 18.37 8.92
CA SER A 287 21.53 18.88 9.99
C SER A 287 21.99 20.28 10.43
N PRO A 288 21.11 21.12 11.01
CA PRO A 288 21.50 22.46 11.47
C PRO A 288 22.73 22.44 12.40
N ILE A 289 22.87 21.40 13.22
CA ILE A 289 24.02 21.20 14.11
C ILE A 289 25.28 20.84 13.32
N GLN A 290 25.17 19.96 12.32
CA GLN A 290 26.30 19.60 11.46
C GLN A 290 26.79 20.79 10.62
N SER A 291 25.86 21.58 10.06
CA SER A 291 26.17 22.81 9.33
C SER A 291 26.89 23.81 10.24
N TYR A 292 26.40 24.02 11.46
CA TYR A 292 27.03 24.92 12.43
C TYR A 292 28.46 24.49 12.79
N VAL A 293 28.67 23.20 13.09
CA VAL A 293 30.00 22.65 13.42
C VAL A 293 30.96 22.80 12.24
N LEU A 294 30.48 22.55 11.02
CA LEU A 294 31.27 22.71 9.80
C LEU A 294 31.64 24.17 9.55
N GLU A 295 30.73 25.11 9.80
CA GLU A 295 30.99 26.55 9.67
C GLU A 295 32.00 27.06 10.69
N GLU A 296 31.91 26.62 11.95
CA GLU A 296 32.90 26.90 13.00
C GLU A 296 34.28 26.35 12.63
N TYR A 297 34.34 25.11 12.13
CA TYR A 297 35.59 24.52 11.65
C TYR A 297 36.19 25.34 10.50
N CYS A 298 35.40 25.66 9.48
CA CYS A 298 35.87 26.43 8.33
C CYS A 298 36.37 27.83 8.74
N SER A 299 35.69 28.48 9.68
CA SER A 299 36.08 29.79 10.19
C SER A 299 37.38 29.74 10.99
N ARG A 300 37.60 28.69 11.80
CA ARG A 300 38.83 28.51 12.60
C ARG A 300 40.05 28.17 11.77
N TYR A 301 39.89 27.36 10.72
CA TYR A 301 41.00 26.90 9.88
C TYR A 301 41.16 27.71 8.58
N GLY A 302 40.35 28.76 8.37
CA GLY A 302 40.46 29.63 7.20
C GLY A 302 40.08 28.93 5.88
N VAL A 303 39.19 27.93 5.92
CA VAL A 303 38.77 27.19 4.73
C VAL A 303 37.83 28.07 3.90
N ARG A 304 38.22 28.34 2.66
CA ARG A 304 37.40 29.11 1.72
C ARG A 304 36.09 28.41 1.40
N GLY A 305 35.00 29.16 1.40
CA GLY A 305 33.66 28.62 1.09
C GLY A 305 33.57 28.01 -0.31
N CYS A 306 34.25 28.57 -1.32
CA CYS A 306 34.24 28.03 -2.68
C CYS A 306 34.92 26.66 -2.72
N LEU A 307 36.12 26.56 -2.17
CA LEU A 307 36.86 25.31 -2.06
C LEU A 307 36.04 24.22 -1.37
N ARG A 308 35.34 24.57 -0.28
CA ARG A 308 34.43 23.65 0.42
C ARG A 308 33.34 23.11 -0.49
N HIS A 309 32.63 23.98 -1.21
CA HIS A 309 31.55 23.55 -2.10
C HIS A 309 32.07 22.79 -3.32
N LEU A 310 33.29 23.06 -3.81
CA LEU A 310 33.91 22.27 -4.88
C LEU A 310 34.18 20.83 -4.42
N TYR A 311 34.82 20.64 -3.26
CA TYR A 311 35.04 19.30 -2.70
C TYR A 311 33.71 18.60 -2.39
N TYR A 312 32.76 19.32 -1.80
CA TYR A 312 31.46 18.77 -1.48
C TYR A 312 30.70 18.34 -2.75
N LEU A 313 30.72 19.13 -3.82
CA LEU A 313 30.08 18.77 -5.08
C LEU A 313 30.77 17.55 -5.72
N ASN A 314 32.10 17.47 -5.65
CA ASN A 314 32.83 16.30 -6.12
C ASN A 314 32.46 15.03 -5.33
N ASP A 315 32.40 15.11 -4.00
CA ASP A 315 32.01 13.99 -3.14
C ASP A 315 30.55 13.56 -3.37
N LEU A 316 29.66 14.53 -3.64
CA LEU A 316 28.28 14.24 -4.03
C LEU A 316 28.27 13.53 -5.39
N LEU A 317 29.04 13.97 -6.38
CA LEU A 317 29.13 13.27 -7.68
C LEU A 317 29.67 11.84 -7.53
N ASP A 318 30.72 11.63 -6.72
CA ASP A 318 31.27 10.29 -6.44
C ASP A 318 30.18 9.35 -5.89
N ARG A 319 29.32 9.86 -4.99
CA ARG A 319 28.20 9.08 -4.46
C ARG A 319 27.07 8.92 -5.47
N ALA A 320 26.79 9.93 -6.28
CA ALA A 320 25.74 9.86 -7.29
C ALA A 320 26.07 8.82 -8.36
N GLU A 321 27.35 8.70 -8.74
CA GLU A 321 27.86 7.67 -9.64
C GLU A 321 27.80 6.26 -9.03
N GLN A 322 27.92 6.14 -7.71
CA GLN A 322 27.67 4.90 -6.96
C GLN A 322 26.18 4.60 -6.74
N GLU A 323 25.31 5.19 -7.57
CA GLU A 323 23.86 5.01 -7.54
C GLU A 323 23.16 5.48 -6.25
N PHE A 324 23.78 6.34 -5.44
CA PHE A 324 23.04 6.99 -4.36
C PHE A 324 22.12 8.07 -4.94
N MET A 325 20.84 8.08 -4.54
CA MET A 325 19.91 9.13 -4.91
C MET A 325 20.23 10.38 -4.07
N ILE A 326 20.73 11.42 -4.73
CA ILE A 326 21.06 12.72 -4.13
C ILE A 326 20.00 13.73 -4.53
N ASP A 327 19.62 14.60 -3.59
CA ASP A 327 18.69 15.70 -3.87
C ASP A 327 19.28 16.66 -4.93
N PRO A 328 18.62 16.83 -6.10
CA PRO A 328 19.08 17.77 -7.12
C PRO A 328 19.14 19.22 -6.64
N GLN A 329 18.33 19.61 -5.65
CA GLN A 329 18.37 20.96 -5.08
C GLN A 329 19.69 21.24 -4.34
N LEU A 330 20.27 20.22 -3.70
CA LEU A 330 21.56 20.32 -3.02
C LEU A 330 22.70 20.52 -4.01
N LEU A 331 22.68 19.79 -5.13
CA LEU A 331 23.60 19.98 -6.24
C LEU A 331 23.43 21.38 -6.85
N HIS A 332 22.18 21.84 -7.03
CA HIS A 332 21.87 23.16 -7.56
C HIS A 332 22.39 24.29 -6.66
N TYR A 333 22.19 24.18 -5.35
CA TYR A 333 22.70 25.15 -4.38
C TYR A 333 24.24 25.22 -4.41
N SER A 334 24.90 24.05 -4.34
CA SER A 334 26.36 23.97 -4.31
C SER A 334 26.98 24.47 -5.62
N TYR A 335 26.39 24.10 -6.76
CA TYR A 335 26.82 24.54 -8.09
C TYR A 335 26.64 26.06 -8.27
N GLY A 336 25.49 26.60 -7.84
CA GLY A 336 25.20 28.03 -7.89
C GLY A 336 26.19 28.85 -7.06
N PHE A 337 26.56 28.35 -5.86
CA PHE A 337 27.58 28.98 -5.03
C PHE A 337 28.94 29.03 -5.75
N CYS A 338 29.43 27.91 -6.28
CA CYS A 338 30.69 27.86 -7.03
C CYS A 338 30.66 28.75 -8.28
N THR A 339 29.57 28.73 -9.04
CA THR A 339 29.41 29.54 -10.25
C THR A 339 29.45 31.04 -9.94
N SER A 340 28.72 31.49 -8.91
CA SER A 340 28.72 32.90 -8.49
C SER A 340 30.12 33.36 -8.04
N HIS A 341 30.87 32.48 -7.37
CA HIS A 341 32.21 32.78 -6.87
C HIS A 341 33.25 32.83 -8.00
N VAL A 342 33.23 31.87 -8.93
CA VAL A 342 34.13 31.84 -10.10
C VAL A 342 33.80 32.96 -11.09
N SER A 343 32.54 33.39 -11.15
CA SER A 343 32.11 34.47 -12.07
C SER A 343 32.20 35.88 -11.47
N GLY A 344 32.52 36.01 -10.18
CA GLY A 344 32.69 37.32 -9.51
C GLY A 344 31.39 38.08 -9.18
N ASN A 345 30.23 37.43 -9.22
CA ASN A 345 28.93 38.06 -8.95
C ASN A 345 28.47 37.81 -7.51
N ARG A 346 29.04 38.56 -6.53
CA ARG A 346 28.44 38.70 -5.20
C ARG A 346 27.76 40.07 -5.05
N PRO A 347 26.61 40.14 -4.35
CA PRO A 347 26.00 41.42 -3.99
C PRO A 347 26.86 42.25 -3.02
N ASP A 348 27.82 41.62 -2.34
CA ASP A 348 28.83 42.30 -1.51
C ASP A 348 30.07 42.61 -2.35
N ASN A 349 30.36 43.91 -2.51
CA ASN A 349 31.48 44.55 -3.23
C ASN A 349 32.92 44.11 -2.81
N ASN A 350 33.10 42.96 -2.17
CA ASN A 350 34.41 42.47 -1.78
C ASN A 350 35.03 41.67 -2.93
N VAL A 351 36.18 42.15 -3.41
CA VAL A 351 37.02 41.53 -4.43
C VAL A 351 37.18 40.03 -4.17
N SER A 352 36.54 39.19 -4.98
CA SER A 352 36.68 37.74 -4.94
C SER A 352 38.00 37.34 -5.60
N THR A 353 39.01 36.99 -4.80
CA THR A 353 40.24 36.38 -5.30
C THR A 353 40.03 34.90 -5.57
N ILE A 354 39.73 34.56 -6.83
CA ILE A 354 39.63 33.17 -7.30
C ILE A 354 41.04 32.64 -7.56
N THR A 355 41.39 31.47 -7.02
CA THR A 355 42.68 30.84 -7.38
C THR A 355 42.56 30.11 -8.73
N MET A 356 43.68 29.97 -9.45
CA MET A 356 43.70 29.17 -10.69
C MET A 356 43.31 27.72 -10.40
N GLU A 357 43.76 27.15 -9.28
CA GLU A 357 43.37 25.81 -8.84
C GLU A 357 41.86 25.65 -8.60
N GLU A 358 41.18 26.64 -8.00
CA GLU A 358 39.72 26.62 -7.82
C GLU A 358 38.98 26.67 -9.17
N ARG A 359 39.51 27.44 -10.13
CA ARG A 359 38.93 27.59 -11.46
C ARG A 359 39.05 26.30 -12.28
N ASP A 360 40.24 25.69 -12.28
CA ASP A 360 40.49 24.48 -13.05
C ASP A 360 39.64 23.31 -12.53
N ARG A 361 39.57 23.13 -11.20
CA ARG A 361 38.70 22.12 -10.58
C ARG A 361 37.22 22.37 -10.85
N PHE A 362 36.78 23.62 -10.88
CA PHE A 362 35.39 23.94 -11.20
C PHE A 362 35.03 23.51 -12.63
N ILE A 363 35.93 23.71 -13.60
CA ILE A 363 35.70 23.31 -15.00
C ILE A 363 35.61 21.77 -15.11
N GLU A 364 36.48 21.04 -14.41
CA GLU A 364 36.46 19.57 -14.36
C GLU A 364 35.15 19.06 -13.75
N ILE A 365 34.77 19.58 -12.58
CA ILE A 365 33.53 19.21 -11.89
C ILE A 365 32.30 19.58 -12.73
N LYS A 366 32.33 20.71 -13.45
CA LYS A 366 31.24 21.15 -14.34
C LYS A 366 31.00 20.16 -15.47
N GLU A 367 32.06 19.69 -16.14
CA GLU A 367 31.90 18.72 -17.24
C GLU A 367 31.43 17.35 -16.71
N ARG A 368 31.92 16.93 -15.53
CA ARG A 368 31.46 15.70 -14.86
C ARG A 368 29.98 15.79 -14.47
N LEU A 369 29.56 16.92 -13.89
CA LEU A 369 28.15 17.18 -13.55
C LEU A 369 27.27 17.19 -14.80
N LYS A 370 27.73 17.76 -15.91
CA LYS A 370 27.01 17.76 -17.18
C LYS A 370 26.74 16.34 -17.69
N GLN A 371 27.76 15.48 -17.72
CA GLN A 371 27.61 14.07 -18.13
C GLN A 371 26.67 13.30 -17.20
N PHE A 372 26.76 13.56 -15.89
CA PHE A 372 25.84 12.98 -14.91
C PHE A 372 24.38 13.39 -15.19
N LEU A 373 24.13 14.69 -15.39
CA LEU A 373 22.77 15.20 -15.69
C LEU A 373 22.23 14.67 -17.01
N GLU A 374 23.07 14.55 -18.05
CA GLU A 374 22.70 13.92 -19.33
C GLU A 374 22.21 12.49 -19.13
N ASN A 375 22.92 11.70 -18.32
CA ASN A 375 22.53 10.33 -17.98
C ASN A 375 21.22 10.27 -17.17
N GLN A 376 21.00 11.21 -16.24
CA GLN A 376 19.78 11.30 -15.43
C GLN A 376 18.55 11.68 -16.29
N VAL A 377 18.71 12.60 -17.25
CA VAL A 377 17.63 12.99 -18.17
C VAL A 377 17.36 11.87 -19.18
N THR A 378 18.39 11.20 -19.71
CA THR A 378 18.22 10.06 -20.64
C THR A 378 17.53 8.87 -19.96
N ASN A 379 17.78 8.64 -18.66
CA ASN A 379 17.15 7.58 -17.88
C ASN A 379 16.07 8.12 -16.93
N PHE A 380 15.33 9.18 -17.30
CA PHE A 380 14.45 9.90 -16.39
C PHE A 380 13.42 9.00 -15.65
N ARG A 381 12.91 7.94 -16.30
CA ARG A 381 11.98 6.98 -15.67
C ARG A 381 12.62 6.19 -14.51
N PHE A 382 13.90 5.88 -14.61
CA PHE A 382 14.66 5.12 -13.61
C PHE A 382 15.30 6.03 -12.55
N SER A 383 15.77 7.18 -13.01
CA SER A 383 16.36 8.21 -12.16
C SER A 383 15.31 8.88 -11.25
N PHE A 384 14.09 9.02 -11.75
CA PHE A 384 12.98 9.68 -11.05
C PHE A 384 11.70 8.84 -11.13
N PRO A 385 11.61 7.70 -10.42
CA PRO A 385 10.41 6.86 -10.46
C PRO A 385 9.21 7.63 -9.88
N PHE A 386 8.13 7.74 -10.67
CA PHE A 386 6.85 8.36 -10.29
C PHE A 386 6.96 9.81 -9.77
N GLY A 387 7.94 10.57 -10.25
CA GLY A 387 8.15 11.96 -9.83
C GLY A 387 8.62 12.08 -8.37
N ARG A 388 9.28 11.05 -7.82
CA ARG A 388 9.90 11.11 -6.49
C ARG A 388 11.43 11.26 -6.59
N PRO A 389 12.04 12.21 -5.85
CA PRO A 389 11.41 13.24 -5.01
C PRO A 389 10.57 14.25 -5.81
N GLU A 390 9.54 14.83 -5.17
CA GLU A 390 8.62 15.78 -5.82
C GLU A 390 9.41 16.95 -6.44
N ALA A 391 9.14 17.24 -7.72
CA ALA A 391 9.85 18.24 -8.51
C ALA A 391 11.37 18.01 -8.72
N ALA A 392 11.93 16.84 -8.39
CA ALA A 392 13.35 16.54 -8.58
C ALA A 392 13.78 16.63 -10.04
N LEU A 393 13.02 16.03 -10.96
CA LEU A 393 13.29 16.10 -12.40
C LEU A 393 13.29 17.55 -12.92
N LYS A 394 12.35 18.36 -12.45
CA LYS A 394 12.29 19.80 -12.79
C LYS A 394 13.52 20.55 -12.27
N ALA A 395 13.97 20.24 -11.05
CA ALA A 395 15.19 20.80 -10.49
C ALA A 395 16.45 20.33 -11.26
N THR A 396 16.48 19.07 -11.71
CA THR A 396 17.55 18.52 -12.56
C THR A 396 17.62 19.22 -13.91
N LEU A 397 16.47 19.48 -14.56
CA LEU A 397 16.41 20.24 -15.81
C LEU A 397 16.89 21.69 -15.59
N SER A 398 16.43 22.35 -14.52
CA SER A 398 16.90 23.69 -14.16
C SER A 398 18.41 23.73 -13.88
N LEU A 399 18.96 22.69 -13.23
CA LEU A 399 20.40 22.58 -13.00
C LEU A 399 21.16 22.37 -14.31
N LEU A 400 20.63 21.56 -15.21
CA LEU A 400 21.22 21.33 -16.53
C LEU A 400 21.30 22.63 -17.34
N GLU A 401 20.27 23.46 -17.32
CA GLU A 401 20.28 24.79 -17.93
C GLU A 401 21.41 25.68 -17.36
N CYS A 402 21.57 25.68 -16.04
CA CYS A 402 22.65 26.40 -15.36
C CYS A 402 24.04 25.85 -15.75
N VAL A 403 24.21 24.53 -15.84
CA VAL A 403 25.48 23.88 -16.15
C VAL A 403 25.89 24.08 -17.61
N LEU A 404 24.93 24.07 -18.54
CA LEU A 404 25.20 24.30 -19.96
C LEU A 404 25.62 25.75 -20.25
N SER A 405 25.35 26.68 -19.33
CA SER A 405 25.69 28.10 -19.49
C SER A 405 27.19 28.28 -19.61
N LYS A 406 27.64 28.71 -20.79
CA LYS A 406 29.08 28.76 -21.12
C LYS A 406 29.79 29.91 -20.43
N ASP A 407 29.18 31.08 -20.28
CA ASP A 407 29.70 32.22 -19.51
C ASP A 407 28.58 33.27 -19.32
N ILE A 408 28.64 34.07 -18.24
CA ILE A 408 27.62 35.10 -17.93
C ILE A 408 27.52 36.19 -19.02
N SER A 409 28.56 36.38 -19.82
CA SER A 409 28.61 37.42 -20.85
C SER A 409 27.82 37.09 -22.12
N ILE A 410 27.51 35.81 -22.36
CA ILE A 410 26.78 35.36 -23.55
C ILE A 410 25.69 34.39 -23.10
N PRO A 411 24.42 34.84 -22.96
CA PRO A 411 23.34 33.92 -22.66
C PRO A 411 23.27 32.85 -23.76
N ILE A 412 23.22 31.58 -23.36
CA ILE A 412 23.05 30.47 -24.31
C ILE A 412 21.79 30.72 -25.12
N SER A 413 21.80 30.38 -26.42
CA SER A 413 20.54 30.24 -27.14
C SER A 413 19.70 29.15 -26.47
N ARG A 414 18.42 29.44 -26.19
CA ARG A 414 17.46 28.43 -25.71
C ARG A 414 17.41 27.22 -26.65
N ASP A 415 17.80 27.41 -27.91
CA ASP A 415 17.88 26.36 -28.92
C ASP A 415 18.97 25.32 -28.61
N ASP A 416 20.11 25.70 -28.03
CA ASP A 416 21.18 24.76 -27.70
C ASP A 416 20.78 23.84 -26.55
N ILE A 417 20.14 24.40 -25.51
CA ILE A 417 19.56 23.63 -24.40
C ILE A 417 18.48 22.69 -24.94
N ARG A 418 17.58 23.21 -25.78
CA ARG A 418 16.49 22.44 -26.38
C ARG A 418 17.01 21.29 -27.24
N ASN A 419 18.05 21.52 -28.04
CA ASN A 419 18.69 20.49 -28.86
C ASN A 419 19.37 19.42 -28.00
N PHE A 420 19.99 19.83 -26.89
CA PHE A 420 20.59 18.89 -25.95
C PHE A 420 19.54 18.00 -25.28
N ILE A 421 18.44 18.58 -24.81
CA ILE A 421 17.32 17.82 -24.23
C ILE A 421 16.67 16.90 -25.27
N ARG A 422 16.49 17.37 -26.52
CA ARG A 422 15.99 16.53 -27.61
C ARG A 422 16.83 15.27 -27.76
N LYS A 423 18.16 15.42 -27.85
CA LYS A 423 19.08 14.27 -27.97
C LYS A 423 18.98 13.31 -26.77
N CYS A 424 18.82 13.84 -25.55
CA CYS A 424 18.61 13.00 -24.36
C CYS A 424 17.30 12.21 -24.46
N LEU A 425 16.22 12.84 -24.92
CA LEU A 425 14.90 12.22 -25.07
C LEU A 425 14.88 11.21 -26.25
N GLU A 426 15.53 11.48 -27.37
CA GLU A 426 15.72 10.51 -28.45
C GLU A 426 16.41 9.24 -27.95
N ASN A 427 17.49 9.38 -27.18
CA ASN A 427 18.19 8.26 -26.55
C ASN A 427 17.32 7.56 -25.49
N ALA A 428 16.52 8.32 -24.74
CA ALA A 428 15.60 7.79 -23.75
C ALA A 428 14.55 6.89 -24.39
N ALA A 429 13.99 7.30 -25.54
CA ALA A 429 12.99 6.52 -26.28
C ALA A 429 13.55 5.15 -26.67
N TYR A 430 14.79 5.11 -27.18
CA TYR A 430 15.46 3.87 -27.54
C TYR A 430 15.75 2.98 -26.32
N SER A 431 16.27 3.56 -25.23
CA SER A 431 16.56 2.83 -23.98
C SER A 431 15.29 2.25 -23.36
N ASN A 432 14.23 3.04 -23.29
CA ASN A 432 12.93 2.63 -22.77
C ASN A 432 12.34 1.51 -23.62
N TYR A 433 12.34 1.65 -24.95
CA TYR A 433 11.81 0.64 -25.84
C TYR A 433 12.57 -0.69 -25.75
N THR A 434 13.91 -0.64 -25.81
CA THR A 434 14.76 -1.84 -25.76
C THR A 434 14.48 -2.64 -24.47
N ARG A 435 14.41 -1.97 -23.32
CA ARG A 435 14.13 -2.62 -22.03
C ARG A 435 12.74 -3.28 -21.99
N VAL A 436 11.72 -2.60 -22.51
CA VAL A 436 10.37 -3.16 -22.62
C VAL A 436 10.36 -4.38 -23.53
N SER A 437 11.04 -4.30 -24.68
CA SER A 437 11.12 -5.40 -25.64
C SER A 437 11.92 -6.61 -25.12
N ASP A 438 12.90 -6.39 -24.25
CA ASP A 438 13.71 -7.46 -23.65
C ASP A 438 12.96 -8.19 -22.52
N GLN A 439 12.12 -7.46 -21.76
CA GLN A 439 11.46 -7.99 -20.56
C GLN A 439 10.05 -8.49 -20.81
N ALA A 440 9.34 -7.89 -21.78
CA ALA A 440 8.04 -8.34 -22.24
C ALA A 440 8.18 -8.88 -23.66
N LYS A 441 7.65 -10.08 -23.91
CA LYS A 441 7.44 -10.56 -25.28
C LYS A 441 6.39 -9.68 -25.95
N VAL A 442 6.81 -8.52 -26.45
CA VAL A 442 6.08 -7.50 -27.23
C VAL A 442 4.56 -7.53 -27.01
N GLU A 443 4.10 -7.08 -25.84
CA GLU A 443 2.67 -6.84 -25.61
C GLU A 443 2.36 -5.36 -25.85
N ALA A 444 1.49 -5.07 -26.83
CA ALA A 444 1.09 -3.71 -27.18
C ALA A 444 0.45 -2.96 -25.99
N GLU A 445 -0.24 -3.69 -25.11
CA GLU A 445 -0.88 -3.12 -23.91
C GLU A 445 0.18 -2.49 -22.97
N LEU A 446 1.33 -3.13 -22.78
CA LEU A 446 2.41 -2.63 -21.93
C LEU A 446 3.06 -1.35 -22.49
N CYS A 447 3.18 -1.27 -23.81
CA CYS A 447 3.70 -0.08 -24.49
C CYS A 447 2.78 1.13 -24.31
N ILE A 448 1.47 0.92 -24.43
CA ILE A 448 0.46 1.97 -24.24
C ILE A 448 0.41 2.41 -22.77
N GLU A 449 0.45 1.47 -21.83
CA GLU A 449 0.49 1.80 -20.40
C GLU A 449 1.73 2.62 -20.03
N LEU A 450 2.90 2.31 -20.62
CA LEU A 450 4.14 3.05 -20.37
C LEU A 450 4.03 4.50 -20.84
N LEU A 451 3.53 4.72 -22.05
CA LEU A 451 3.32 6.06 -22.61
C LEU A 451 2.27 6.84 -21.81
N GLN A 452 1.20 6.19 -21.37
CA GLN A 452 0.20 6.82 -20.51
C GLN A 452 0.82 7.28 -19.18
N GLN A 453 1.66 6.44 -18.54
CA GLN A 453 2.39 6.84 -17.34
C GLN A 453 3.34 8.01 -17.60
N ASP A 454 3.96 8.08 -18.79
CA ASP A 454 4.83 9.21 -19.14
C ASP A 454 4.06 10.53 -19.17
N SER A 455 2.89 10.52 -19.82
CA SER A 455 2.00 11.67 -19.86
C SER A 455 1.43 12.02 -18.47
N GLU A 456 1.14 11.05 -17.61
CA GLU A 456 0.54 11.33 -16.30
C GLU A 456 1.57 11.86 -15.28
N HIS A 457 2.79 11.32 -15.27
CA HIS A 457 3.78 11.61 -14.22
C HIS A 457 4.87 12.60 -14.61
N TYR A 458 5.27 12.69 -15.88
CA TYR A 458 6.42 13.50 -16.31
C TYR A 458 6.02 14.76 -17.11
N GLN A 459 4.79 14.84 -17.60
CA GLN A 459 4.31 15.97 -18.39
C GLN A 459 4.44 17.32 -17.65
N GLU A 460 4.21 17.34 -16.33
CA GLU A 460 4.36 18.57 -15.55
C GLU A 460 5.83 19.04 -15.45
N ALA A 461 6.77 18.11 -15.33
CA ALA A 461 8.20 18.41 -15.30
C ALA A 461 8.72 18.89 -16.66
N PHE A 462 8.24 18.29 -17.75
CA PHE A 462 8.59 18.65 -19.13
C PHE A 462 7.68 19.72 -19.76
N LYS A 463 6.89 20.46 -18.98
CA LYS A 463 5.91 21.44 -19.50
C LYS A 463 6.51 22.46 -20.50
N GLN A 464 7.78 22.84 -20.33
CA GLN A 464 8.50 23.76 -21.24
C GLN A 464 9.02 23.08 -22.52
N TYR A 465 9.11 21.75 -22.51
CA TYR A 465 9.65 20.87 -23.56
C TYR A 465 8.60 19.84 -24.03
N ASN A 466 7.31 20.15 -23.89
CA ASN A 466 6.22 19.21 -24.13
C ASN A 466 6.20 18.67 -25.57
N ASP A 467 6.63 19.47 -26.54
CA ASP A 467 6.78 19.01 -27.92
C ASP A 467 7.90 17.97 -28.10
N LEU A 468 8.99 18.08 -27.34
CA LEU A 468 10.07 17.09 -27.36
C LEU A 468 9.64 15.78 -26.68
N LEU A 469 8.74 15.86 -25.69
CA LEU A 469 8.16 14.67 -25.07
C LEU A 469 7.26 13.92 -26.06
N ILE A 470 6.48 14.64 -26.86
CA ILE A 470 5.68 14.06 -27.95
C ILE A 470 6.60 13.42 -29.00
N GLU A 471 7.70 14.07 -29.38
CA GLU A 471 8.72 13.51 -30.29
C GLU A 471 9.32 12.20 -29.73
N HIS A 472 9.59 12.12 -28.42
CA HIS A 472 10.00 10.89 -27.74
C HIS A 472 8.94 9.78 -27.86
N GLU A 473 7.66 10.09 -27.66
CA GLU A 473 6.55 9.12 -27.78
C GLU A 473 6.41 8.63 -29.23
N GLU A 474 6.55 9.51 -30.23
CA GLU A 474 6.53 9.16 -31.64
C GLU A 474 7.71 8.24 -32.02
N ILE A 475 8.91 8.54 -31.54
CA ILE A 475 10.09 7.68 -31.74
C ILE A 475 9.85 6.31 -31.11
N PHE A 476 9.34 6.26 -29.87
CA PHE A 476 9.03 5.01 -29.20
C PHE A 476 8.02 4.16 -29.99
N LEU A 477 6.94 4.76 -30.48
CA LEU A 477 5.92 4.10 -31.29
C LEU A 477 6.47 3.66 -32.66
N SER A 478 7.38 4.42 -33.25
CA SER A 478 8.04 4.04 -34.51
C SER A 478 8.92 2.79 -34.34
N LEU A 479 9.65 2.68 -33.23
CA LEU A 479 10.43 1.49 -32.89
C LEU A 479 9.55 0.27 -32.66
N PHE A 480 8.40 0.47 -32.00
CA PHE A 480 7.37 -0.55 -31.84
C PHE A 480 6.81 -1.01 -33.19
N ALA A 481 6.46 -0.07 -34.08
CA ALA A 481 5.92 -0.37 -35.40
C ALA A 481 6.88 -1.21 -36.25
N VAL A 482 8.17 -0.82 -36.32
CA VAL A 482 9.19 -1.56 -37.08
C VAL A 482 9.38 -2.98 -36.55
N ASN A 483 9.35 -3.18 -35.23
CA ASN A 483 9.48 -4.51 -34.65
C ASN A 483 8.22 -5.36 -34.91
N MET A 484 7.03 -4.76 -34.86
CA MET A 484 5.78 -5.44 -35.22
C MET A 484 5.76 -5.85 -36.70
N GLU A 485 6.23 -5.00 -37.61
CA GLU A 485 6.38 -5.35 -39.04
C GLU A 485 7.32 -6.56 -39.22
N HIS A 486 8.46 -6.57 -38.53
CA HIS A 486 9.38 -7.70 -38.56
C HIS A 486 8.77 -8.99 -37.97
N VAL A 487 7.99 -8.89 -36.89
CA VAL A 487 7.25 -10.04 -36.33
C VAL A 487 6.19 -10.55 -37.31
N ILE A 488 5.51 -9.66 -38.04
CA ILE A 488 4.52 -10.01 -39.05
C ILE A 488 5.20 -10.66 -40.26
N ASP A 489 6.33 -10.14 -40.74
CA ASP A 489 7.09 -10.69 -41.88
C ASP A 489 7.69 -12.07 -41.59
N GLN A 490 7.99 -12.36 -40.32
CA GLN A 490 8.43 -13.69 -39.89
C GLN A 490 7.28 -14.70 -39.75
N GLN A 491 6.02 -14.26 -39.81
CA GLN A 491 4.90 -15.19 -39.90
C GLN A 491 4.84 -15.78 -41.33
N PRO A 492 4.70 -17.11 -41.47
CA PRO A 492 4.69 -17.73 -42.79
C PRO A 492 3.47 -17.24 -43.58
N ILE A 493 3.72 -16.40 -44.59
CA ILE A 493 2.75 -16.04 -45.62
C ILE A 493 2.56 -17.27 -46.52
N GLU A 494 1.81 -18.26 -46.05
CA GLU A 494 1.28 -19.31 -46.92
C GLU A 494 0.11 -18.73 -47.72
N ASN A 495 0.40 -18.40 -48.99
CA ASN A 495 -0.48 -17.81 -50.00
C ASN A 495 -1.70 -18.68 -50.43
N THR A 496 -2.39 -19.36 -49.51
CA THR A 496 -3.60 -20.17 -49.84
C THR A 496 -4.73 -20.17 -48.81
N LEU A 497 -4.95 -19.09 -48.04
CA LEU A 497 -6.00 -19.10 -47.00
C LEU A 497 -6.87 -17.84 -46.91
N SER A 498 -7.25 -17.22 -48.02
CA SER A 498 -8.49 -16.41 -47.99
C SER A 498 -9.66 -17.36 -47.68
N ASN A 499 -10.31 -17.16 -46.53
CA ASN A 499 -11.35 -18.03 -45.95
C ASN A 499 -10.93 -19.43 -45.45
N GLY A 500 -9.64 -19.64 -45.14
CA GLY A 500 -9.18 -20.86 -44.48
C GLY A 500 -9.47 -20.89 -42.97
N ARG A 501 -9.35 -22.07 -42.33
CA ARG A 501 -9.54 -22.23 -40.86
C ARG A 501 -8.61 -21.33 -40.04
N PHE A 502 -7.38 -21.13 -40.49
CA PHE A 502 -6.41 -20.24 -39.82
C PHE A 502 -6.82 -18.76 -39.94
N HIS A 503 -7.31 -18.31 -41.09
CA HIS A 503 -7.82 -16.94 -41.28
C HIS A 503 -9.11 -16.70 -40.48
N GLN A 504 -9.98 -17.70 -40.35
CA GLN A 504 -11.13 -17.63 -39.44
C GLN A 504 -10.69 -17.56 -37.98
N GLN A 505 -9.70 -18.36 -37.59
CA GLN A 505 -9.19 -18.35 -36.21
C GLN A 505 -8.47 -17.04 -35.85
N LEU A 506 -7.69 -16.47 -36.78
CA LEU A 506 -7.11 -15.13 -36.67
C LEU A 506 -8.20 -14.06 -36.56
N ARG A 507 -9.19 -14.08 -37.46
CA ARG A 507 -10.33 -13.16 -37.39
C ARG A 507 -11.08 -13.30 -36.06
N ASP A 508 -11.38 -14.51 -35.60
CA ASP A 508 -12.13 -14.71 -34.36
C ASP A 508 -11.32 -14.30 -33.11
N THR A 509 -9.99 -14.44 -33.16
CA THR A 509 -9.11 -14.02 -32.06
C THR A 509 -8.93 -12.51 -32.02
N PHE A 510 -8.72 -11.85 -33.17
CA PHE A 510 -8.40 -10.43 -33.24
C PHE A 510 -9.62 -9.52 -33.47
N ALA A 511 -10.74 -10.02 -33.99
CA ALA A 511 -11.97 -9.24 -34.16
C ALA A 511 -12.46 -8.58 -32.85
N PRO A 512 -12.54 -9.26 -31.69
CA PRO A 512 -12.97 -8.60 -30.47
C PRO A 512 -11.99 -7.50 -30.01
N LEU A 513 -10.69 -7.65 -30.29
CA LEU A 513 -9.67 -6.64 -29.99
C LEU A 513 -9.80 -5.43 -30.92
N VAL A 514 -10.03 -5.66 -32.22
CA VAL A 514 -10.23 -4.60 -33.21
C VAL A 514 -11.55 -3.85 -32.94
N ILE A 515 -12.62 -4.55 -32.58
CA ILE A 515 -13.90 -3.92 -32.19
C ILE A 515 -13.68 -3.04 -30.95
N ARG A 516 -13.03 -3.57 -29.90
CA ARG A 516 -12.70 -2.79 -28.70
C ARG A 516 -11.85 -1.56 -29.02
N TYR A 517 -10.88 -1.69 -29.93
CA TYR A 517 -10.04 -0.59 -30.37
C TYR A 517 -10.83 0.47 -31.14
N VAL A 518 -11.77 0.07 -32.00
CA VAL A 518 -12.67 1.00 -32.72
C VAL A 518 -13.59 1.72 -31.75
N ASP A 519 -14.18 1.02 -30.78
CA ASP A 519 -15.04 1.62 -29.75
C ASP A 519 -14.27 2.64 -28.89
N LEU A 520 -13.01 2.32 -28.56
CA LEU A 520 -12.10 3.22 -27.85
C LEU A 520 -11.71 4.42 -28.71
N MET A 521 -11.39 4.23 -30.00
CA MET A 521 -11.12 5.34 -30.92
C MET A 521 -12.34 6.24 -31.09
N GLU A 522 -13.54 5.68 -31.23
CA GLU A 522 -14.78 6.46 -31.30
C GLU A 522 -14.97 7.30 -30.04
N SER A 523 -14.78 6.69 -28.87
CA SER A 523 -14.86 7.39 -27.58
C SER A 523 -13.81 8.50 -27.46
N CYS A 524 -12.57 8.24 -27.87
CA CYS A 524 -11.48 9.22 -27.87
C CYS A 524 -11.73 10.38 -28.84
N ILE A 525 -12.22 10.09 -30.05
CA ILE A 525 -12.59 11.11 -31.03
C ILE A 525 -13.77 11.94 -30.51
N ALA A 526 -14.81 11.31 -29.96
CA ALA A 526 -15.95 12.00 -29.36
C ALA A 526 -15.53 12.92 -28.20
N GLN A 527 -14.65 12.45 -27.31
CA GLN A 527 -14.10 13.26 -26.23
C GLN A 527 -13.21 14.40 -26.74
N SER A 528 -12.41 14.16 -27.78
CA SER A 528 -11.56 15.18 -28.40
C SER A 528 -12.39 16.27 -29.08
N ILE A 529 -13.47 15.88 -29.78
CA ILE A 529 -14.44 16.79 -30.38
C ILE A 529 -15.15 17.61 -29.29
N HIS A 530 -15.63 16.98 -28.21
CA HIS A 530 -16.27 17.70 -27.11
C HIS A 530 -15.33 18.71 -26.42
N LYS A 531 -14.10 18.32 -26.10
CA LYS A 531 -13.07 19.23 -25.58
C LYS A 531 -12.68 20.32 -26.59
N GLY A 532 -12.74 20.02 -27.88
CA GLY A 532 -12.51 20.98 -28.95
C GLY A 532 -13.61 22.04 -29.04
N PHE A 533 -14.87 21.66 -28.84
CA PHE A 533 -16.00 22.60 -28.82
C PHE A 533 -15.98 23.55 -27.62
N GLU A 534 -15.54 23.09 -26.44
CA GLU A 534 -15.36 23.96 -25.27
C GLU A 534 -14.30 25.06 -25.49
N LYS A 535 -13.34 24.85 -26.40
CA LYS A 535 -12.31 25.82 -26.77
C LYS A 535 -12.74 26.78 -27.89
N GLN A 536 -13.83 26.49 -28.60
CA GLN A 536 -14.33 27.35 -29.68
C GLN A 536 -15.35 28.38 -29.16
N ASN A 537 -14.88 29.61 -28.91
CA ASN A 537 -15.77 30.76 -28.68
C ASN A 537 -16.36 31.25 -30.00
N TRP A 538 -17.61 30.86 -30.27
CA TRP A 538 -18.38 31.36 -31.41
C TRP A 538 -18.78 32.82 -31.17
N LYS A 539 -18.04 33.77 -31.77
CA LYS A 539 -18.51 35.16 -31.86
C LYS A 539 -19.58 35.24 -32.95
N SER A 540 -20.83 35.47 -32.55
CA SER A 540 -21.88 35.85 -33.50
C SER A 540 -21.52 37.20 -34.12
N LYS A 541 -21.41 37.26 -35.45
CA LYS A 541 -21.34 38.53 -36.17
C LYS A 541 -22.74 39.15 -36.17
N THR A 542 -22.95 40.11 -35.28
CA THR A 542 -23.99 41.16 -35.42
C THR A 542 -23.31 42.47 -35.71
#